data_AF-S8A197-F1
#
_entry.id   AF-S8A197-F1
#
_cell.length_a   1.000
_cell.length_b   1.000
_cell.length_c   1.000
_cell.angle_alpha   90.00
_cell.angle_beta   90.00
_cell.angle_gamma   90.00
#
_symmetry.space_group_name_H-M   'P 1'
#
loop_
_entity.id
_entity.type
_entity.pdbx_description
1 polymer ?
#
loop_
_entity_poly.entity_id
_entity_poly.type
_entity_poly.pdbx_seq_one_letter_code
_entity_poly.pdbx_strand_id
1 'polypeptide(L)'
;MQSSQAADQGVADQELLRGLAEALQCTTCQISINPASMADDIDKGAYITNHYPPFFLNNYTRDDDISPLDTTAPTGEPSFWKHITPEQRDRYYQLVEQALNRILDESKDTDPEVAILFAHYQIDFHIRQHYLSHRGVLSFCRNADDMQQLRHWQWKLHDVDHRKPLNLNHSWPHGCKHTAWPDDKNLEMMHLTLMWKRAWPARRKRVAEVRVRWAAIMEERRKQREMLLRKQKAKETITVRLYCRGELMDVRELKRIPHSEPTLRPDRVMQSSAF
;
A
#
# COMPACT_ATOMS: atom_id res chain seq x y z
N MET A 1 -22.69 13.96 5.15
CA MET A 1 -21.80 12.98 5.82
C MET A 1 -22.21 11.52 5.58
N GLN A 2 -23.47 11.19 5.25
CA GLN A 2 -23.87 9.82 4.87
C GLN A 2 -23.34 9.35 3.50
N SER A 3 -23.06 10.26 2.58
CA SER A 3 -22.65 9.91 1.20
C SER A 3 -21.22 9.38 1.07
N SER A 4 -20.33 9.66 2.01
CA SER A 4 -18.94 9.18 1.99
C SER A 4 -18.81 7.76 2.58
N GLN A 5 -19.60 7.44 3.61
CA GLN A 5 -19.60 6.12 4.26
C GLN A 5 -20.09 5.00 3.34
N ALA A 6 -21.13 5.25 2.55
CA ALA A 6 -21.62 4.29 1.56
C ALA A 6 -20.62 4.05 0.42
N ALA A 7 -19.82 5.08 0.07
CA ALA A 7 -18.82 4.98 -0.97
C ALA A 7 -17.63 4.12 -0.52
N ASP A 8 -17.13 4.31 0.71
CA ASP A 8 -15.99 3.55 1.24
C ASP A 8 -16.32 2.08 1.48
N GLN A 9 -17.54 1.77 1.95
CA GLN A 9 -17.99 0.39 2.08
C GLN A 9 -18.12 -0.31 0.72
N GLY A 10 -18.61 0.40 -0.30
CA GLY A 10 -18.64 -0.10 -1.67
C GLY A 10 -17.26 -0.43 -2.24
N VAL A 11 -16.22 0.34 -1.90
CA VAL A 11 -14.83 0.06 -2.34
C VAL A 11 -14.27 -1.17 -1.63
N ALA A 12 -14.45 -1.27 -0.31
CA ALA A 12 -13.99 -2.42 0.47
C ALA A 12 -14.62 -3.73 -0.02
N ASP A 13 -15.95 -3.71 -0.29
CA ASP A 13 -16.69 -4.85 -0.80
C ASP A 13 -16.26 -5.22 -2.23
N GLN A 14 -16.05 -4.25 -3.13
CA GLN A 14 -15.56 -4.52 -4.50
C GLN A 14 -14.19 -5.20 -4.52
N GLU A 15 -13.28 -4.74 -3.69
CA GLU A 15 -11.95 -5.33 -3.61
C GLU A 15 -11.97 -6.72 -2.95
N LEU A 16 -12.88 -6.95 -2.02
CA LEU A 16 -13.13 -8.26 -1.42
C LEU A 16 -13.73 -9.24 -2.43
N LEU A 17 -14.68 -8.79 -3.26
CA LEU A 17 -15.22 -9.55 -4.39
C LEU A 17 -14.14 -9.89 -5.43
N ARG A 18 -13.18 -8.99 -5.67
CA ARG A 18 -12.02 -9.30 -6.53
C ARG A 18 -11.20 -10.44 -5.95
N GLY A 19 -10.87 -10.40 -4.66
CA GLY A 19 -10.15 -11.49 -3.98
C GLY A 19 -10.88 -12.82 -4.06
N LEU A 20 -12.20 -12.81 -3.86
CA LEU A 20 -13.06 -13.97 -4.03
C LEU A 20 -12.99 -14.52 -5.46
N ALA A 21 -13.22 -13.68 -6.47
CA ALA A 21 -13.25 -14.10 -7.87
C ALA A 21 -11.90 -14.73 -8.30
N GLU A 22 -10.79 -14.13 -7.87
CA GLU A 22 -9.46 -14.68 -8.13
C GLU A 22 -9.25 -16.03 -7.46
N ALA A 23 -9.64 -16.18 -6.19
CA ALA A 23 -9.48 -17.43 -5.45
C ALA A 23 -10.32 -18.58 -6.03
N LEU A 24 -11.58 -18.32 -6.41
CA LEU A 24 -12.48 -19.32 -6.98
C LEU A 24 -12.02 -19.85 -8.36
N GLN A 25 -11.27 -19.02 -9.09
CA GLN A 25 -10.69 -19.35 -10.40
C GLN A 25 -9.23 -19.82 -10.29
N CYS A 26 -8.65 -19.78 -9.10
CA CYS A 26 -7.24 -20.09 -8.91
C CYS A 26 -6.99 -21.60 -9.02
N THR A 27 -6.11 -21.98 -9.94
CA THR A 27 -5.65 -23.37 -10.15
C THR A 27 -4.19 -23.57 -9.78
N THR A 28 -3.51 -22.51 -9.33
CA THR A 28 -2.05 -22.51 -9.16
C THR A 28 -1.62 -22.49 -7.69
N CYS A 29 -2.49 -22.05 -6.78
CA CYS A 29 -2.21 -22.03 -5.34
C CYS A 29 -2.25 -23.45 -4.79
N GLN A 30 -1.19 -23.83 -4.09
CA GLN A 30 -1.09 -25.07 -3.32
C GLN A 30 -0.86 -24.64 -1.87
N ILE A 31 -1.96 -24.36 -1.18
CA ILE A 31 -1.89 -23.91 0.20
C ILE A 31 -1.93 -25.15 1.09
N SER A 32 -0.83 -25.42 1.77
CA SER A 32 -0.75 -26.51 2.75
C SER A 32 -1.15 -25.96 4.10
N ILE A 33 -2.40 -26.21 4.49
CA ILE A 33 -2.94 -25.81 5.78
C ILE A 33 -3.22 -27.08 6.58
N ASN A 34 -2.95 -27.06 7.87
CA ASN A 34 -3.22 -28.18 8.77
C ASN A 34 -4.33 -27.82 9.78
N PRO A 35 -4.97 -28.81 10.40
CA PRO A 35 -6.02 -28.57 11.39
C PRO A 35 -5.54 -27.80 12.62
N ALA A 36 -4.26 -27.92 12.99
CA ALA A 36 -3.70 -27.19 14.13
C ALA A 36 -3.65 -25.68 13.87
N SER A 37 -3.41 -25.25 12.62
CA SER A 37 -3.48 -23.84 12.23
C SER A 37 -4.90 -23.31 12.29
N MET A 38 -5.90 -24.12 11.92
CA MET A 38 -7.31 -23.75 12.09
C MET A 38 -7.65 -23.52 13.56
N ALA A 39 -7.25 -24.44 14.44
CA ALA A 39 -7.49 -24.32 15.88
C ALA A 39 -6.81 -23.06 16.46
N ASP A 40 -5.56 -22.79 16.09
CA ASP A 40 -4.82 -21.60 16.53
C ASP A 40 -5.47 -20.29 16.03
N ASP A 41 -5.96 -20.26 14.78
CA ASP A 41 -6.67 -19.10 14.22
C ASP A 41 -8.04 -18.89 14.89
N ILE A 42 -8.75 -19.97 15.28
CA ILE A 42 -9.99 -19.89 16.06
C ILE A 42 -9.70 -19.37 17.48
N ASP A 43 -8.69 -19.92 18.16
CA ASP A 43 -8.34 -19.55 19.54
C ASP A 43 -7.91 -18.09 19.65
N LYS A 44 -7.21 -17.57 18.64
CA LYS A 44 -6.84 -16.15 18.53
C LYS A 44 -7.99 -15.25 18.09
N GLY A 45 -9.15 -15.83 17.78
CA GLY A 45 -10.31 -15.14 17.23
C GLY A 45 -10.15 -14.72 15.76
N ALA A 46 -9.03 -15.00 15.10
CA ALA A 46 -8.77 -14.63 13.71
C ALA A 46 -9.74 -15.28 12.71
N TYR A 47 -10.27 -16.47 13.03
CA TYR A 47 -11.31 -17.15 12.27
C TYR A 47 -12.58 -17.29 13.11
N ILE A 48 -13.64 -16.58 12.73
CA ILE A 48 -14.93 -16.57 13.46
C ILE A 48 -15.96 -17.40 12.69
N THR A 49 -16.25 -18.60 13.19
CA THR A 49 -17.13 -19.60 12.53
C THR A 49 -18.57 -19.12 12.34
N ASN A 50 -19.03 -18.21 13.20
CA ASN A 50 -20.40 -17.71 13.20
C ASN A 50 -20.58 -16.41 12.40
N HIS A 51 -19.52 -15.93 11.73
CA HIS A 51 -19.56 -14.71 10.94
C HIS A 51 -19.07 -14.96 9.51
N TYR A 52 -19.62 -14.24 8.55
CA TYR A 52 -19.18 -14.35 7.17
C TYR A 52 -18.93 -12.97 6.51
N PRO A 53 -17.71 -12.74 5.96
CA PRO A 53 -16.62 -13.70 5.84
C PRO A 53 -15.78 -13.82 7.13
N PRO A 54 -15.30 -15.04 7.46
CA PRO A 54 -14.87 -15.40 8.81
C PRO A 54 -13.53 -14.81 9.26
N PHE A 55 -12.71 -14.32 8.32
CA PHE A 55 -11.39 -13.71 8.56
C PHE A 55 -11.37 -12.17 8.51
N PHE A 56 -12.51 -11.53 8.26
CA PHE A 56 -12.56 -10.10 7.90
C PHE A 56 -13.23 -9.23 8.96
N LEU A 57 -13.53 -9.82 10.12
CA LEU A 57 -13.88 -9.04 11.29
C LEU A 57 -12.63 -8.31 11.79
N ASN A 58 -12.81 -7.02 12.03
CA ASN A 58 -11.77 -6.14 12.54
C ASN A 58 -11.54 -6.49 14.01
N ASN A 59 -10.82 -7.58 14.29
CA ASN A 59 -10.48 -8.01 15.64
C ASN A 59 -9.42 -7.12 16.31
N TYR A 60 -9.18 -5.92 15.78
CA TYR A 60 -8.60 -4.87 16.60
C TYR A 60 -9.61 -4.62 17.72
N THR A 61 -9.38 -5.26 18.87
CA THR A 61 -9.59 -4.64 20.17
C THR A 61 -9.33 -3.16 19.95
N ARG A 62 -10.38 -2.35 20.04
CA ARG A 62 -10.35 -0.90 19.82
C ARG A 62 -9.03 -0.40 20.35
N ASP A 63 -8.11 -0.11 19.44
CA ASP A 63 -6.83 0.46 19.78
C ASP A 63 -7.24 1.88 20.15
N ASP A 64 -7.55 2.09 21.42
CA ASP A 64 -8.05 3.37 21.95
C ASP A 64 -6.97 4.48 21.83
N ASP A 65 -5.83 4.16 21.19
CA ASP A 65 -4.70 5.01 20.84
C ASP A 65 -4.61 5.33 19.32
N ILE A 66 -5.73 5.37 18.57
CA ILE A 66 -5.75 5.97 17.22
C ILE A 66 -5.44 7.48 17.32
N SER A 67 -4.38 7.94 16.65
CA SER A 67 -3.90 9.33 16.65
C SER A 67 -3.95 9.95 15.24
N PRO A 68 -3.82 11.28 15.06
CA PRO A 68 -4.81 12.32 15.28
C PRO A 68 -5.13 13.05 13.95
N LEU A 69 -5.41 12.33 12.86
CA LEU A 69 -5.98 12.87 11.61
C LEU A 69 -7.01 11.91 11.00
N ASP A 70 -7.65 11.12 11.84
CA ASP A 70 -8.57 10.05 11.45
C ASP A 70 -9.85 10.61 10.82
N THR A 71 -10.13 10.27 9.55
CA THR A 71 -11.46 10.45 8.96
C THR A 71 -12.10 9.10 8.76
N THR A 72 -12.69 8.63 9.86
CA THR A 72 -13.60 7.50 9.99
C THR A 72 -13.09 6.20 9.37
N ALA A 73 -12.53 5.31 10.20
CA ALA A 73 -12.45 3.90 9.86
C ALA A 73 -13.80 3.42 9.29
N PRO A 74 -13.82 2.62 8.21
CA PRO A 74 -15.05 2.12 7.61
C PRO A 74 -15.93 1.49 8.69
N THR A 75 -17.10 2.08 8.94
CA THR A 75 -18.00 1.67 10.03
C THR A 75 -18.72 0.35 9.77
N GLY A 76 -18.56 -0.20 8.57
CA GLY A 76 -19.26 -1.40 8.14
C GLY A 76 -18.29 -2.57 7.95
N GLU A 77 -18.67 -3.72 8.50
CA GLU A 77 -17.96 -4.96 8.29
C GLU A 77 -18.05 -5.33 6.79
N PRO A 78 -16.91 -5.37 6.08
CA PRO A 78 -16.88 -5.69 4.66
C PRO A 78 -17.31 -7.15 4.48
N SER A 79 -18.25 -7.39 3.57
CA SER A 79 -18.78 -8.73 3.34
C SER A 79 -19.07 -8.95 1.87
N PHE A 80 -18.31 -9.86 1.26
CA PHE A 80 -18.56 -10.25 -0.12
C PHE A 80 -19.86 -11.04 -0.27
N TRP A 81 -20.41 -11.61 0.82
CA TRP A 81 -21.61 -12.44 0.74
C TRP A 81 -22.88 -11.66 0.37
N LYS A 82 -22.91 -10.36 0.67
CA LYS A 82 -23.99 -9.46 0.25
C LYS A 82 -24.04 -9.28 -1.27
N HIS A 83 -22.92 -9.53 -1.94
CA HIS A 83 -22.70 -9.20 -3.35
C HIS A 83 -22.19 -10.38 -4.19
N ILE A 84 -22.13 -11.57 -3.60
CA ILE A 84 -21.68 -12.79 -4.30
C ILE A 84 -22.72 -13.18 -5.35
N THR A 85 -22.28 -13.51 -6.56
CA THR A 85 -23.19 -14.03 -7.58
C THR A 85 -23.57 -15.49 -7.28
N PRO A 86 -24.74 -15.97 -7.73
CA PRO A 86 -25.11 -17.37 -7.56
C PRO A 86 -24.04 -18.35 -8.09
N GLU A 87 -23.44 -18.04 -9.24
CA GLU A 87 -22.41 -18.89 -9.85
C GLU A 87 -21.13 -18.94 -9.01
N GLN A 88 -20.74 -17.81 -8.41
CA GLN A 88 -19.61 -17.76 -7.49
C GLN A 88 -19.89 -18.55 -6.21
N ARG A 89 -21.13 -18.49 -5.72
CA ARG A 89 -21.55 -19.25 -4.54
C ARG A 89 -21.57 -20.75 -4.80
N ASP A 90 -22.08 -21.19 -5.95
CA ASP A 90 -22.05 -22.59 -6.37
C ASP A 90 -20.61 -23.08 -6.51
N ARG A 91 -19.74 -22.25 -7.12
CA ARG A 91 -18.32 -22.58 -7.24
C ARG A 91 -17.62 -22.69 -5.89
N TYR A 92 -17.94 -21.83 -4.94
CA TYR A 92 -17.44 -21.91 -3.57
C TYR A 92 -17.79 -23.27 -2.93
N TYR A 93 -19.07 -23.66 -2.95
CA TYR A 93 -19.49 -24.94 -2.35
C TYR A 93 -18.91 -26.16 -3.08
N GLN A 94 -18.75 -26.11 -4.40
CA GLN A 94 -18.04 -27.16 -5.14
C GLN A 94 -16.59 -27.33 -4.66
N LEU A 95 -15.89 -26.23 -4.35
CA LEU A 95 -14.53 -26.29 -3.83
C LEU A 95 -14.50 -26.82 -2.39
N VAL A 96 -15.47 -26.45 -1.55
CA VAL A 96 -15.62 -27.00 -0.20
C VAL A 96 -15.88 -28.50 -0.24
N GLU A 97 -16.78 -28.97 -1.11
CA GLU A 97 -17.06 -30.39 -1.29
C GLU A 97 -15.82 -31.17 -1.77
N GLN A 98 -15.05 -30.61 -2.72
CA GLN A 98 -13.79 -31.21 -3.15
C GLN A 98 -12.76 -31.28 -2.03
N ALA A 99 -12.65 -30.26 -1.18
CA ALA A 99 -11.77 -30.27 -0.03
C ALA A 99 -12.22 -31.30 1.01
N LEU A 100 -13.52 -31.35 1.31
CA LEU A 100 -14.11 -32.30 2.25
C LEU A 100 -13.85 -33.74 1.82
N ASN A 101 -14.08 -34.07 0.55
CA ASN A 101 -13.84 -35.41 0.03
C ASN A 101 -12.36 -35.82 0.19
N ARG A 102 -11.41 -34.91 -0.08
CA ARG A 102 -9.98 -35.19 0.15
C ARG A 102 -9.67 -35.43 1.63
N ILE A 103 -10.23 -34.63 2.53
CA ILE A 103 -10.03 -34.77 3.98
C ILE A 103 -10.58 -36.13 4.45
N LEU A 104 -11.77 -36.51 4.01
CA LEU A 104 -12.39 -37.80 4.37
C LEU A 104 -11.62 -39.00 3.79
N ASP A 105 -11.07 -38.87 2.58
CA ASP A 105 -10.23 -39.90 1.97
C ASP A 105 -8.90 -40.10 2.73
N GLU A 106 -8.28 -39.01 3.17
CA GLU A 106 -6.99 -39.02 3.88
C GLU A 106 -7.14 -39.41 5.36
N SER A 107 -8.27 -39.06 5.99
CA SER A 107 -8.48 -39.22 7.44
C SER A 107 -9.77 -39.97 7.74
N LYS A 108 -9.67 -41.32 7.75
CA LYS A 108 -10.80 -42.23 7.95
C LYS A 108 -11.48 -42.17 9.32
N ASP A 109 -10.95 -41.41 10.27
CA ASP A 109 -11.38 -41.38 11.68
C ASP A 109 -11.62 -39.94 12.20
N THR A 110 -11.77 -38.96 11.30
CA THR A 110 -12.06 -37.58 11.67
C THR A 110 -13.57 -37.40 11.86
N ASP A 111 -13.96 -36.70 12.92
CA ASP A 111 -15.34 -36.27 13.14
C ASP A 111 -15.86 -35.49 11.91
N PRO A 112 -17.01 -35.88 11.32
CA PRO A 112 -17.56 -35.20 10.15
C PRO A 112 -17.77 -33.70 10.35
N GLU A 113 -18.13 -33.24 11.55
CA GLU A 113 -18.33 -31.81 11.81
C GLU A 113 -17.01 -31.04 11.72
N VAL A 114 -15.94 -31.60 12.28
CA VAL A 114 -14.58 -31.03 12.22
C VAL A 114 -14.06 -31.04 10.79
N ALA A 115 -14.34 -32.10 10.02
CA ALA A 115 -13.95 -32.19 8.61
C ALA A 115 -14.66 -31.13 7.74
N ILE A 116 -15.96 -30.90 7.97
CA ILE A 116 -16.73 -29.85 7.29
C ILE A 116 -16.18 -28.48 7.64
N LEU A 117 -15.95 -28.20 8.93
CA LEU A 117 -15.38 -26.93 9.38
C LEU A 117 -14.00 -26.68 8.74
N PHE A 118 -13.15 -27.71 8.70
CA PHE A 118 -11.83 -27.60 8.11
C PHE A 118 -11.86 -27.40 6.59
N ALA A 119 -12.80 -28.03 5.89
CA ALA A 119 -13.00 -27.81 4.46
C ALA A 119 -13.40 -26.35 4.16
N HIS A 120 -14.33 -25.78 4.94
CA HIS A 120 -14.68 -24.36 4.85
C HIS A 120 -13.46 -23.46 5.12
N TYR A 121 -12.77 -23.71 6.22
CA TYR A 121 -11.58 -22.96 6.62
C TYR A 121 -10.50 -22.96 5.52
N GLN A 122 -10.27 -24.09 4.83
CA GLN A 122 -9.30 -24.15 3.72
C GLN A 122 -9.65 -23.19 2.58
N ILE A 123 -10.93 -23.15 2.17
CA ILE A 123 -11.39 -22.29 1.08
C ILE A 123 -11.40 -20.82 1.53
N ASP A 124 -11.88 -20.54 2.74
CA ASP A 124 -11.92 -19.19 3.29
C ASP A 124 -10.52 -18.62 3.47
N PHE A 125 -9.56 -19.43 3.93
CA PHE A 125 -8.17 -19.04 4.08
C PHE A 125 -7.56 -18.75 2.70
N HIS A 126 -7.85 -19.56 1.69
CA HIS A 126 -7.41 -19.32 0.32
C HIS A 126 -7.95 -18.00 -0.24
N ILE A 127 -9.23 -17.69 0.00
CA ILE A 127 -9.84 -16.40 -0.36
C ILE A 127 -9.13 -15.25 0.35
N ARG A 128 -8.87 -15.39 1.66
CA ARG A 128 -8.12 -14.41 2.45
C ARG A 128 -6.74 -14.16 1.88
N GLN A 129 -6.00 -15.20 1.50
CA GLN A 129 -4.67 -15.04 0.91
C GLN A 129 -4.70 -14.24 -0.39
N HIS A 130 -5.67 -14.51 -1.27
CA HIS A 130 -5.85 -13.72 -2.50
C HIS A 130 -6.18 -12.27 -2.20
N TYR A 131 -7.08 -12.00 -1.25
CA TYR A 131 -7.39 -10.66 -0.79
C TYR A 131 -6.15 -9.92 -0.27
N LEU A 132 -5.40 -10.55 0.63
CA LEU A 132 -4.19 -9.99 1.24
C LEU A 132 -3.04 -9.84 0.25
N SER A 133 -2.96 -10.63 -0.83
CA SER A 133 -1.90 -10.50 -1.83
C SER A 133 -1.83 -9.12 -2.50
N HIS A 134 -2.95 -8.40 -2.53
CA HIS A 134 -3.08 -7.07 -3.10
C HIS A 134 -2.93 -5.94 -2.07
N ARG A 135 -3.14 -6.23 -0.79
CA ARG A 135 -3.27 -5.22 0.28
C ARG A 135 -2.28 -5.38 1.43
N GLY A 136 -1.69 -6.54 1.56
CA GLY A 136 -0.73 -6.86 2.60
C GLY A 136 0.54 -6.02 2.41
N VAL A 137 1.37 -6.02 3.45
CA VAL A 137 2.61 -5.23 3.50
C VAL A 137 3.57 -5.49 2.31
N LEU A 138 3.53 -6.68 1.72
CA LEU A 138 4.32 -7.03 0.54
C LEU A 138 3.91 -6.26 -0.72
N SER A 139 2.69 -5.72 -0.77
CA SER A 139 2.21 -4.90 -1.89
C SER A 139 3.10 -3.66 -2.11
N PHE A 140 3.68 -3.11 -1.03
CA PHE A 140 4.59 -1.97 -1.03
C PHE A 140 6.02 -2.30 -1.50
N CYS A 141 6.40 -3.58 -1.50
CA CYS A 141 7.73 -4.00 -1.95
C CYS A 141 7.83 -3.88 -3.48
N ARG A 142 8.74 -3.03 -3.95
CA ARG A 142 8.95 -2.77 -5.39
C ARG A 142 9.85 -3.81 -6.03
N ASN A 143 10.69 -4.47 -5.24
CA ASN A 143 11.62 -5.50 -5.68
C ASN A 143 11.94 -6.51 -4.58
N ALA A 144 12.74 -7.53 -4.91
CA ALA A 144 13.13 -8.58 -3.97
C ALA A 144 14.00 -8.06 -2.82
N ASP A 145 14.75 -6.97 -3.05
CA ASP A 145 15.57 -6.31 -2.03
C ASP A 145 14.68 -5.62 -0.97
N ASP A 146 13.66 -4.86 -1.38
CA ASP A 146 12.65 -4.28 -0.46
C ASP A 146 11.99 -5.37 0.40
N MET A 147 11.65 -6.53 -0.19
CA MET A 147 11.07 -7.66 0.56
C MET A 147 12.06 -8.24 1.58
N GLN A 148 13.34 -8.39 1.21
CA GLN A 148 14.37 -8.89 2.11
C GLN A 148 14.62 -7.92 3.26
N GLN A 149 14.63 -6.61 2.99
CA GLN A 149 14.76 -5.57 4.01
C GLN A 149 13.57 -5.56 4.97
N LEU A 150 12.34 -5.67 4.45
CA LEU A 150 11.14 -5.78 5.28
C LEU A 150 11.19 -7.01 6.20
N ARG A 151 11.56 -8.17 5.64
CA ARG A 151 11.72 -9.39 6.43
C ARG A 151 12.77 -9.24 7.53
N HIS A 152 13.91 -8.66 7.20
CA HIS A 152 14.98 -8.38 8.16
C HIS A 152 14.51 -7.45 9.27
N TRP A 153 13.73 -6.42 8.92
CA TRP A 153 13.14 -5.50 9.90
C TRP A 153 12.14 -6.20 10.83
N GLN A 154 11.28 -7.08 10.31
CA GLN A 154 10.34 -7.83 11.15
C GLN A 154 11.04 -8.75 12.15
N TRP A 155 12.12 -9.44 11.74
CA TRP A 155 12.93 -10.23 12.68
C TRP A 155 13.56 -9.36 13.78
N LYS A 156 14.06 -8.18 13.43
CA LYS A 156 14.58 -7.24 14.43
C LYS A 156 13.54 -6.83 15.47
N LEU A 157 12.29 -6.62 15.05
CA LEU A 157 11.21 -6.29 15.99
C LEU A 157 10.87 -7.50 16.86
N HIS A 158 10.74 -8.68 16.25
CA HIS A 158 10.53 -9.94 16.97
C HIS A 158 11.57 -10.15 18.08
N ASP A 159 12.85 -9.93 17.77
CA ASP A 159 13.93 -10.03 18.75
C ASP A 159 13.84 -8.97 19.88
N VAL A 160 13.31 -7.79 19.58
CA VAL A 160 13.08 -6.71 20.56
C VAL A 160 11.92 -7.08 21.49
N ASP A 161 10.82 -7.58 20.93
CA ASP A 161 9.62 -7.95 21.68
C ASP A 161 9.86 -9.19 22.55
N HIS A 162 10.67 -10.13 22.08
CA HIS A 162 11.05 -11.35 22.79
C HIS A 162 12.37 -11.26 23.56
N ARG A 163 12.82 -10.04 23.92
CA ARG A 163 14.07 -9.80 24.65
C ARG A 163 14.27 -10.75 25.84
N LYS A 164 15.07 -11.80 25.61
CA LYS A 164 16.04 -12.26 26.61
C LYS A 164 17.11 -11.16 26.72
N PRO A 165 17.65 -10.87 27.93
CA PRO A 165 18.61 -9.78 28.11
C PRO A 165 19.83 -10.00 27.21
N LEU A 166 19.99 -9.16 26.20
CA LEU A 166 21.08 -9.25 25.23
C LEU A 166 22.35 -8.64 25.83
N ASN A 167 23.38 -9.47 25.96
CA ASN A 167 24.77 -9.06 26.08
C ASN A 167 25.10 -8.03 24.98
N LEU A 168 25.58 -6.85 25.37
CA LEU A 168 25.89 -5.71 24.49
C LEU A 168 26.99 -5.95 23.42
N ASN A 169 27.59 -7.15 23.36
CA ASN A 169 28.81 -7.41 22.59
C ASN A 169 28.64 -8.42 21.43
N HIS A 170 27.43 -8.68 20.95
CA HIS A 170 27.26 -9.45 19.71
C HIS A 170 26.76 -8.55 18.59
N SER A 171 27.70 -8.09 17.77
CA SER A 171 27.43 -7.85 16.36
C SER A 171 26.66 -9.06 15.82
N TRP A 172 25.41 -8.85 15.42
CA TRP A 172 24.59 -9.86 14.75
C TRP A 172 25.46 -10.57 13.72
N PRO A 173 25.58 -11.91 13.74
CA PRO A 173 26.38 -12.60 12.75
C PRO A 173 25.80 -12.25 11.38
N HIS A 174 26.56 -11.48 10.60
CA HIS A 174 26.33 -11.31 9.17
C HIS A 174 26.28 -12.71 8.57
N GLY A 175 25.08 -13.28 8.40
CA GLY A 175 24.94 -14.66 7.95
C GLY A 175 23.72 -15.45 8.40
N CYS A 176 22.92 -15.00 9.38
CA CYS A 176 21.63 -15.65 9.66
C CYS A 176 20.66 -15.40 8.51
N LYS A 177 20.63 -16.34 7.55
CA LYS A 177 19.70 -16.37 6.43
C LYS A 177 18.30 -16.72 6.96
N HIS A 178 17.63 -15.78 7.62
CA HIS A 178 16.21 -15.93 7.93
C HIS A 178 15.42 -15.88 6.61
N THR A 179 15.26 -17.05 6.00
CA THR A 179 14.44 -17.22 4.78
C THR A 179 12.95 -17.32 5.12
N ALA A 180 12.61 -17.59 6.38
CA ALA A 180 11.28 -17.61 6.94
C ALA A 180 10.87 -16.27 7.54
N TRP A 181 9.57 -16.09 7.76
CA TRP A 181 8.98 -14.96 8.46
C TRP A 181 8.86 -15.26 9.96
N PRO A 182 9.02 -14.26 10.85
CA PRO A 182 8.86 -14.45 12.29
C PRO A 182 7.40 -14.81 12.61
N ASP A 183 7.21 -15.73 13.55
CA ASP A 183 5.90 -16.22 14.05
C ASP A 183 4.86 -16.66 12.99
N ASP A 184 5.30 -16.97 11.76
CA ASP A 184 4.45 -17.36 10.63
C ASP A 184 3.99 -18.83 10.71
N LYS A 185 3.38 -19.20 11.84
CA LYS A 185 2.95 -20.59 12.13
C LYS A 185 1.88 -21.10 11.15
N ASN A 186 0.99 -20.21 10.71
CA ASN A 186 -0.04 -20.50 9.72
C ASN A 186 0.45 -20.32 8.27
N LEU A 187 1.74 -20.03 8.06
CA LEU A 187 2.39 -19.83 6.76
C LEU A 187 1.77 -18.70 5.93
N GLU A 188 1.00 -17.78 6.53
CA GLU A 188 0.34 -16.67 5.84
C GLU A 188 1.38 -15.81 5.09
N MET A 189 2.42 -15.34 5.75
CA MET A 189 3.44 -14.49 5.14
C MET A 189 4.25 -15.23 4.08
N MET A 190 4.49 -16.54 4.28
CA MET A 190 5.08 -17.41 3.26
C MET A 190 4.20 -17.47 2.01
N HIS A 191 2.90 -17.70 2.14
CA HIS A 191 1.97 -17.75 1.01
C HIS A 191 1.89 -16.41 0.28
N LEU A 192 1.79 -15.29 1.02
CA LEU A 192 1.83 -13.95 0.43
C LEU A 192 3.14 -13.70 -0.33
N THR A 193 4.27 -14.22 0.16
CA THR A 193 5.55 -14.13 -0.53
C THR A 193 5.55 -14.91 -1.85
N LEU A 194 4.96 -16.11 -1.88
CA LEU A 194 4.83 -16.91 -3.09
C LEU A 194 3.93 -16.22 -4.12
N MET A 195 2.79 -15.68 -3.70
CA MET A 195 1.91 -14.91 -4.58
C MET A 195 2.59 -13.65 -5.10
N TRP A 196 3.31 -12.92 -4.24
CA TRP A 196 4.09 -11.74 -4.64
C TRP A 196 5.14 -12.10 -5.71
N LYS A 197 5.87 -13.22 -5.51
CA LYS A 197 6.87 -13.71 -6.47
C LYS A 197 6.23 -14.11 -7.80
N ARG A 198 5.06 -14.75 -7.79
CA ARG A 198 4.32 -15.08 -9.02
C ARG A 198 3.89 -13.82 -9.78
N ALA A 199 3.48 -12.78 -9.07
CA ALA A 199 3.11 -11.49 -9.66
C ALA A 199 4.32 -10.61 -10.07
N TRP A 200 5.56 -11.07 -9.81
CA TRP A 200 6.78 -10.30 -10.05
C TRP A 200 6.96 -9.81 -11.50
N PRO A 201 6.73 -10.63 -12.55
CA PRO A 201 6.90 -10.17 -13.92
C PRO A 201 5.95 -9.02 -14.28
N ALA A 202 4.68 -9.13 -13.85
CA ALA A 202 3.68 -8.08 -14.06
C ALA A 202 4.04 -6.80 -13.29
N ARG A 203 4.51 -6.92 -12.04
CA ARG A 203 5.01 -5.77 -11.25
C ARG A 203 6.18 -5.08 -11.94
N ARG A 204 7.18 -5.84 -12.43
CA ARG A 204 8.32 -5.28 -13.17
C ARG A 204 7.88 -4.50 -14.41
N LYS A 205 6.93 -5.05 -15.18
CA LYS A 205 6.37 -4.36 -16.36
C LYS A 205 5.73 -3.03 -15.95
N ARG A 206 4.87 -3.03 -14.92
CA ARG A 206 4.25 -1.79 -14.41
C ARG A 206 5.27 -0.76 -13.93
N VAL A 207 6.30 -1.20 -13.19
CA VAL A 207 7.37 -0.30 -12.72
C VAL A 207 8.13 0.30 -13.90
N ALA A 208 8.41 -0.47 -14.94
CA ALA A 208 9.05 0.04 -16.15
C ALA A 208 8.17 1.07 -16.87
N GLU A 209 6.88 0.79 -17.04
CA GLU A 209 5.92 1.72 -17.65
C GLU A 209 5.82 3.04 -16.86
N VAL A 210 5.74 2.96 -15.53
CA VAL A 210 5.69 4.13 -14.65
C VAL A 210 6.99 4.94 -14.74
N ARG A 211 8.16 4.29 -14.81
CA ARG A 211 9.45 4.97 -15.00
C ARG A 211 9.51 5.72 -16.33
N VAL A 212 8.99 5.14 -17.41
CA VAL A 212 8.90 5.81 -18.73
C VAL A 212 8.00 7.03 -18.64
N ARG A 213 6.81 6.91 -18.04
CA ARG A 213 5.89 8.04 -17.83
C ARG A 213 6.53 9.13 -16.98
N TRP A 214 7.22 8.76 -15.92
CA TRP A 214 7.91 9.69 -15.04
C TRP A 214 9.03 10.44 -15.77
N ALA A 215 9.81 9.75 -16.61
CA ALA A 215 10.84 10.39 -17.43
C ALA A 215 10.25 11.45 -18.37
N ALA A 216 9.10 11.17 -19.00
CA ALA A 216 8.40 12.14 -19.84
C ALA A 216 7.93 13.37 -19.04
N ILE A 217 7.37 13.16 -17.84
CA ILE A 217 6.97 14.25 -16.94
C ILE A 217 8.18 15.09 -16.55
N MET A 218 9.30 14.47 -16.18
CA MET A 218 10.50 15.17 -15.77
C MET A 218 11.11 16.00 -16.90
N GLU A 219 11.08 15.49 -18.12
CA GLU A 219 11.53 16.19 -19.32
C GLU A 219 10.63 17.40 -19.64
N GLU A 220 9.32 17.23 -19.55
CA GLU A 220 8.38 18.34 -19.72
C GLU A 220 8.58 19.42 -18.65
N ARG A 221 8.76 19.01 -17.38
CA ARG A 221 9.09 19.94 -16.29
C ARG A 221 10.42 20.65 -16.50
N ARG A 222 11.41 20.01 -17.11
CA ARG A 222 12.68 20.65 -17.50
C ARG A 222 12.45 21.74 -18.54
N LYS A 223 11.71 21.45 -19.62
CA LYS A 223 11.37 22.44 -20.66
C LYS A 223 10.56 23.62 -20.10
N GLN A 224 9.61 23.37 -19.21
CA GLN A 224 8.84 24.42 -18.55
C GLN A 224 9.74 25.37 -17.74
N ARG A 225 10.70 24.82 -16.98
CA ARG A 225 11.69 25.63 -16.24
C ARG A 225 12.55 26.47 -17.18
N GLU A 226 13.01 25.92 -18.30
CA GLU A 226 13.79 26.67 -19.30
C GLU A 226 12.97 27.80 -19.95
N MET A 227 11.71 27.54 -20.28
CA MET A 227 10.82 28.58 -20.81
C MET A 227 10.57 29.70 -19.80
N LEU A 228 10.39 29.36 -18.52
CA LEU A 228 10.26 30.36 -17.46
C LEU A 228 11.51 31.23 -17.33
N LEU A 229 12.71 30.63 -17.37
CA LEU A 229 13.98 31.36 -17.36
C LEU A 229 14.13 32.27 -18.59
N ARG A 230 13.75 31.79 -19.79
CA ARG A 230 13.74 32.63 -21.00
C ARG A 230 12.76 33.79 -20.88
N LYS A 231 11.55 33.55 -20.34
CA LYS A 231 10.57 34.61 -20.09
C LYS A 231 11.04 35.61 -19.03
N GLN A 232 11.73 35.15 -17.98
CA GLN A 232 12.35 36.05 -16.99
C GLN A 232 13.43 36.92 -17.64
N LYS A 233 14.36 36.32 -18.39
CA LYS A 233 15.37 37.07 -19.16
C LYS A 233 14.73 38.06 -20.13
N ALA A 234 13.69 37.67 -20.85
CA ALA A 234 12.96 38.56 -21.76
C ALA A 234 12.25 39.71 -21.02
N LYS A 235 11.74 39.48 -19.80
CA LYS A 235 11.18 40.54 -18.94
C LYS A 235 12.27 41.49 -18.41
N GLU A 236 13.49 40.99 -18.26
CA GLU A 236 14.67 41.77 -17.89
C GLU A 236 15.28 42.54 -19.07
N THR A 237 14.80 42.37 -20.30
CA THR A 237 15.30 43.07 -21.49
C THR A 237 14.22 43.92 -22.14
N ILE A 238 14.50 45.19 -22.40
CA ILE A 238 13.62 46.13 -23.10
C ILE A 238 14.25 46.43 -24.46
N THR A 239 13.52 46.14 -25.54
CA THR A 239 13.93 46.53 -26.90
C THR A 239 13.43 47.93 -27.19
N VAL A 240 14.34 48.86 -27.44
CA VAL A 240 14.03 50.25 -27.80
C VAL A 240 14.31 50.44 -29.29
N ARG A 241 13.29 50.90 -30.04
CA ARG A 241 13.42 51.26 -31.45
C ARG A 241 13.47 52.78 -31.57
N LEU A 242 14.52 53.30 -32.18
CA LEU A 242 14.72 54.73 -32.40
C LEU A 242 14.34 55.07 -33.84
N TYR A 243 13.35 55.94 -33.99
CA TYR A 243 12.90 56.45 -35.29
C TYR A 243 13.24 57.93 -35.40
N CYS A 244 13.71 58.37 -36.57
CA CYS A 244 13.94 59.77 -36.85
C CYS A 244 13.36 60.11 -38.23
N ARG A 245 12.49 61.12 -38.30
CA ARG A 245 11.78 61.54 -39.54
C ARG A 245 11.00 60.39 -40.24
N GLY A 246 10.50 59.44 -39.47
CA GLY A 246 9.73 58.30 -40.00
C GLY A 246 10.58 57.10 -40.44
N GLU A 247 11.91 57.22 -40.47
CA GLU A 247 12.82 56.11 -40.77
C GLU A 247 13.35 55.47 -39.47
N LEU A 248 13.43 54.13 -39.47
CA LEU A 248 14.01 53.38 -38.35
C LEU A 248 15.53 53.52 -38.39
N MET A 249 16.09 54.15 -37.37
CA MET A 249 17.52 54.45 -37.29
C MET A 249 18.31 53.38 -36.53
N ASP A 250 17.76 52.87 -35.43
CA ASP A 250 18.50 51.96 -34.54
C ASP A 250 17.54 51.11 -33.69
N VAL A 251 18.00 49.91 -33.29
CA VAL A 251 17.30 49.01 -32.37
C VAL A 251 18.28 48.52 -31.32
N ARG A 252 18.04 48.88 -30.05
CA ARG A 252 18.91 48.49 -28.92
C ARG A 252 18.16 47.64 -27.91
N GLU A 253 18.85 46.65 -27.35
CA GLU A 253 18.37 45.87 -26.21
C GLU A 253 19.00 46.41 -24.92
N LEU A 254 18.18 46.88 -23.99
CA LEU A 254 18.61 47.39 -22.69
C LEU A 254 18.19 46.44 -21.59
N LYS A 255 19.03 46.24 -20.58
CA LYS A 255 18.64 45.51 -19.37
C LYS A 255 17.76 46.40 -18.49
N ARG A 256 16.61 45.89 -18.07
CA ARG A 256 15.72 46.50 -17.10
C ARG A 256 16.40 46.44 -15.73
N ILE A 257 16.92 47.57 -15.27
CA ILE A 257 17.39 47.70 -13.90
C ILE A 257 16.14 47.72 -13.02
N PRO A 258 15.96 46.78 -12.07
CA PRO A 258 14.86 46.88 -11.12
C PRO A 258 15.08 48.18 -10.34
N HIS A 259 14.06 49.05 -10.30
CA HIS A 259 14.05 50.14 -9.34
C HIS A 259 14.22 49.51 -7.95
N SER A 260 15.38 49.73 -7.32
CA SER A 260 15.49 49.57 -5.87
C SER A 260 14.36 50.38 -5.27
N GLU A 261 13.56 49.76 -4.40
CA GLU A 261 12.59 50.48 -3.57
C GLU A 261 13.24 51.76 -3.04
N PRO A 262 12.53 52.90 -3.04
CA PRO A 262 13.07 54.10 -2.45
C PRO A 262 13.38 53.77 -0.99
N THR A 263 14.67 53.73 -0.68
CA THR A 263 15.16 53.61 0.70
C THR A 263 14.53 54.77 1.45
N LEU A 264 13.52 54.49 2.28
CA LEU A 264 13.01 55.45 3.24
C LEU A 264 14.23 55.91 4.04
N ARG A 265 14.65 57.16 3.80
CA ARG A 265 15.75 57.77 4.54
C ARG A 265 15.39 57.71 6.03
N PRO A 266 16.27 57.20 6.90
CA PRO A 266 16.03 57.27 8.33
C PRO A 266 15.96 58.74 8.76
N ASP A 267 14.88 59.05 9.46
CA ASP A 267 14.59 60.21 10.29
C ASP A 267 15.59 61.36 10.26
N ARG A 268 15.17 62.45 9.62
CA ARG A 268 15.66 63.78 10.00
C ARG A 268 14.95 64.14 11.30
N VAL A 269 15.51 63.72 12.42
CA VAL A 269 15.17 64.20 13.76
C VAL A 269 15.24 65.73 13.72
N MET A 270 14.08 66.39 13.80
CA MET A 270 14.02 67.80 14.16
C MET A 270 14.50 67.91 15.60
N GLN A 271 15.74 68.37 15.78
CA GLN A 271 16.17 68.90 17.06
C GLN A 271 15.39 70.20 17.30
N SER A 272 14.43 70.14 18.22
CA SER A 272 13.93 71.33 18.89
C SER A 272 15.07 71.95 19.68
N SER A 273 15.51 73.13 19.25
CA SER A 273 16.30 74.00 20.11
C SER A 273 15.31 74.80 20.96
N ALA A 274 15.44 74.63 22.27
CA ALA A 274 14.86 75.52 23.26
C ALA A 274 15.55 76.89 23.14
N PHE A 275 14.77 77.96 23.08
CA PHE A 275 14.81 79.14 23.95
C PHE A 275 13.49 79.89 23.82
#